data_AF-A0A077LQQ2-F1
#
_entry.id   AF-A0A077LQQ2-F1
#
_cell.length_a   1.000
_cell.length_b   1.000
_cell.length_c   1.000
_cell.angle_alpha   90.00
_cell.angle_beta   90.00
_cell.angle_gamma   90.00
#
_symmetry.space_group_name_H-M   'P 1'
#
loop_
_entity.id
_entity.type
_entity.pdbx_description
1 polymer ?
#
loop_
_entity_poly.entity_id
_entity_poly.type
_entity_poly.pdbx_seq_one_letter_code
_entity_poly.pdbx_strand_id
1 'polypeptide(L)' 'MTRLVLIAGLLLLQGCAVQAMRYATGAYCAAPEPARLANRILVNASIAPDRIEVTCGGAP' A
#
# COMPACT_ATOMS: atom_id res chain seq x y z
N MET A 1 -0.10 28.61 -18.63
CA MET A 1 -1.18 28.29 -17.66
C MET A 1 -1.49 26.79 -17.61
N THR A 2 -1.65 26.09 -18.73
CA THR A 2 -1.95 24.63 -18.80
C THR A 2 -0.96 23.72 -18.05
N ARG A 3 0.34 24.02 -18.07
CA ARG A 3 1.36 23.22 -17.35
C ARG A 3 1.22 23.27 -15.83
N LEU A 4 0.81 24.41 -15.28
CA LEU A 4 0.59 24.59 -13.84
C LEU A 4 -0.60 23.76 -13.34
N VAL A 5 -1.67 23.66 -14.14
CA VAL A 5 -2.85 22.84 -13.84
C VAL A 5 -2.49 21.34 -13.83
N LEU A 6 -1.67 20.90 -14.78
CA LEU A 6 -1.19 19.51 -14.83
C LEU A 6 -0.34 19.15 -13.61
N ILE A 7 0.59 20.03 -13.23
CA ILE A 7 1.44 19.83 -12.05
C ILE A 7 0.60 19.79 -10.76
N ALA A 8 -0.37 20.70 -10.62
CA ALA A 8 -1.28 20.68 -9.47
C ALA A 8 -2.12 19.39 -9.41
N GLY A 9 -2.60 18.91 -10.57
CA GLY A 9 -3.30 17.62 -10.67
C GLY A 9 -2.43 16.43 -10.25
N LEU A 10 -1.17 16.39 -10.69
CA LEU A 10 -0.18 15.39 -10.28
C LEU A 10 0.10 15.43 -8.78
N LEU A 11 0.16 16.62 -8.18
CA LEU A 11 0.35 16.83 -6.73
C LEU A 11 -0.83 16.35 -5.89
N LEU A 12 -2.05 16.51 -6.40
CA LEU A 12 -3.24 15.95 -5.75
C LEU A 12 -3.28 14.42 -5.87
N LEU A 13 -2.90 13.87 -7.02
CA LEU A 13 -2.90 12.42 -7.27
C LEU A 13 -1.90 11.68 -6.38
N GLN A 14 -0.69 12.22 -6.23
CA GLN A 14 0.33 11.62 -5.35
C GLN A 14 -0.08 11.67 -3.88
N GLY A 15 -0.78 12.73 -3.44
CA GLY A 15 -1.34 12.80 -2.09
C GLY A 15 -2.36 11.68 -1.82
N CYS A 16 -3.22 11.39 -2.80
CA CYS A 16 -4.19 10.30 -2.72
C CYS A 16 -3.51 8.92 -2.66
N ALA A 17 -2.49 8.70 -3.50
CA ALA A 17 -1.73 7.44 -3.51
C ALA A 17 -1.04 7.17 -2.18
N VAL A 18 -0.43 8.19 -1.56
CA VAL A 18 0.20 8.06 -0.25
C VAL A 18 -0.82 7.72 0.83
N GLN A 19 -1.99 8.38 0.82
CA GLN A 19 -3.05 8.11 1.79
C GLN A 19 -3.64 6.71 1.63
N ALA A 20 -3.86 6.26 0.40
CA ALA A 20 -4.34 4.91 0.10
C ALA A 20 -3.35 3.84 0.60
N MET A 21 -2.04 4.04 0.37
CA MET A 21 -1.02 3.12 0.88
C MET A 21 -0.99 3.08 2.40
N ARG A 22 -1.07 4.23 3.09
CA ARG A 22 -1.13 4.28 4.56
C ARG A 22 -2.35 3.56 5.12
N TYR A 23 -3.50 3.72 4.49
CA TYR A 23 -4.71 3.02 4.90
C TYR A 23 -4.58 1.51 4.69
N ALA A 24 -4.12 1.09 3.51
CA ALA A 24 -3.95 -0.32 3.19
C ALA A 24 -2.94 -1.02 4.13
N THR A 25 -1.79 -0.39 4.39
CA THR A 25 -0.80 -0.94 5.34
C THR A 25 -1.33 -0.93 6.77
N GLY A 26 -2.04 0.11 7.20
CA GLY A 26 -2.69 0.16 8.51
C GLY A 26 -3.73 -0.95 8.70
N ALA A 27 -4.63 -1.13 7.74
CA ALA A 27 -5.64 -2.19 7.76
C ALA A 27 -4.99 -3.58 7.73
N TYR A 28 -3.96 -3.77 6.90
CA TYR A 28 -3.19 -5.01 6.85
C TYR A 28 -2.54 -5.30 8.21
N CYS A 29 -1.87 -4.32 8.82
CA CYS A 29 -1.17 -4.49 10.09
C CYS A 29 -2.09 -4.60 11.32
N ALA A 30 -3.34 -4.14 11.22
CA ALA A 30 -4.36 -4.36 12.24
C ALA A 30 -4.90 -5.80 12.26
N ALA A 31 -4.72 -6.56 11.17
CA ALA A 31 -5.15 -7.95 11.11
C ALA A 31 -4.22 -8.88 11.91
N PRO A 32 -4.75 -9.95 12.54
CA PRO A 32 -3.94 -10.96 13.22
C PRO A 32 -2.87 -11.56 12.31
N GLU A 33 -1.69 -11.85 12.85
CA GLU A 33 -0.57 -12.47 12.11
C GLU A 33 -0.96 -13.68 11.26
N PRO A 34 -1.71 -14.70 11.74
CA PRO A 34 -2.05 -15.85 10.92
C PRO A 34 -2.88 -15.47 9.67
N ALA A 35 -3.76 -14.48 9.80
CA ALA A 35 -4.55 -13.97 8.68
C ALA A 35 -3.67 -13.21 7.67
N ARG A 36 -2.71 -12.42 8.16
CA ARG A 36 -1.74 -11.70 7.31
C ARG A 36 -0.88 -12.66 6.49
N LEU A 37 -0.34 -13.70 7.12
CA LEU A 37 0.51 -14.70 6.47
C LEU A 37 -0.24 -15.46 5.38
N ALA A 38 -1.46 -15.92 5.66
CA ALA A 38 -2.29 -16.64 4.69
C ALA A 38 -2.60 -15.76 3.46
N ASN A 39 -2.96 -14.49 3.69
CA ASN A 39 -3.30 -13.57 2.60
C ASN A 39 -2.05 -13.19 1.77
N ARG A 40 -0.89 -13.01 2.43
CA ARG A 40 0.38 -12.73 1.75
C ARG A 40 0.77 -13.83 0.76
N ILE A 41 0.50 -15.10 1.09
CA ILE A 41 0.78 -16.23 0.18
C ILE A 41 -0.07 -16.11 -1.09
N LEU A 42 -1.37 -15.85 -0.93
CA LEU A 42 -2.30 -15.70 -2.05
C LEU A 42 -1.95 -14.49 -2.93
N VAL A 43 -1.67 -13.35 -2.32
CA VAL A 43 -1.28 -12.13 -3.04
C VAL A 43 0.03 -12.37 -3.79
N ASN A 44 1.08 -12.88 -3.13
CA ASN A 44 2.37 -13.13 -3.79
C ASN A 44 2.25 -14.13 -4.95
N ALA A 45 1.35 -15.11 -4.87
CA ALA A 45 1.09 -16.01 -5.99
C ALA A 45 0.43 -15.28 -7.17
N SER A 46 -0.45 -14.30 -6.91
CA SER A 46 -1.16 -13.54 -7.95
C SER A 46 -0.33 -12.47 -8.67
N ILE A 47 0.73 -11.97 -8.02
CA ILE A 47 1.58 -10.89 -8.57
C ILE A 47 2.96 -11.38 -9.02
N ALA A 48 3.20 -12.70 -9.05
CA ALA A 48 4.48 -13.25 -9.47
C ALA A 48 4.88 -12.74 -10.87
N PRO A 49 6.16 -12.39 -11.10
CA PRO A 49 7.32 -12.57 -10.21
C PRO A 49 7.51 -11.49 -9.15
N ASP A 50 6.68 -10.45 -9.13
CA ASP A 50 6.79 -9.34 -8.19
C ASP A 50 6.40 -9.80 -6.77
N ARG A 51 7.07 -9.25 -5.75
CA ARG A 51 6.73 -9.51 -4.35
C ARG A 51 6.56 -8.19 -3.61
N ILE A 52 5.56 -8.14 -2.74
CA ILE A 52 5.33 -7.00 -1.84
C ILE A 52 5.65 -7.47 -0.41
N GLU A 53 6.57 -6.76 0.24
CA GLU A 53 6.91 -6.98 1.64
C GLU A 53 6.38 -5.81 2.49
N VAL A 54 5.57 -6.14 3.49
CA VAL A 54 4.96 -5.17 4.41
C VAL A 54 5.44 -5.47 5.82
N THR A 55 6.29 -4.59 6.34
CA THR A 55 6.77 -4.65 7.73
C THR A 55 5.83 -3.84 8.62
N CYS A 56 5.14 -4.52 9.53
CA CYS A 56 4.29 -3.87 10.52
C CYS A 56 5.15 -3.44 11.72
N GLY A 57 5.17 -2.15 12.02
CA GLY A 57 5.84 -1.61 13.20
C GLY A 57 5.04 -1.90 14.46
N GLY A 58 5.21 -3.10 15.02
CA GLY A 58 4.77 -3.46 16.37
C GLY A 58 5.94 -4.12 17.08
N ALA A 59 6.20 -3.72 18.33
CA ALA A 59 7.11 -4.44 19.22
C ALA A 59 6.70 -5.94 19.30
N PRO A 60 7.66 -6.86 19.55
CA PRO A 60 7.41 -8.30 19.58
C PRO A 60 6.20 -8.71 20.44
#